data_AF-A0A202FAV3-F1
#
_entry.id   AF-A0A202FAV3-F1
#
_cell.length_a   1.000
_cell.length_b   1.000
_cell.length_c   1.000
_cell.angle_alpha   90.00
_cell.angle_beta   90.00
_cell.angle_gamma   90.00
#
_symmetry.space_group_name_H-M   'P 1'
#
loop_
_entity.id
_entity.type
_entity.pdbx_description
1 polymer ?
#
loop_
_entity_poly.entity_id
_entity_poly.type
_entity_poly.pdbx_seq_one_letter_code
_entity_poly.pdbx_strand_id
1 'polypeptide(L)'
;MLIDYSEILKTSGFSNQELSNRLGISIAKVELIENKQFYPNESLAQKIIQFSKQKVNLTPPVVADDFQFGQPIKLRRVIFSIIFIIFVSLLFTGFGYQPFWVFLLVLLIGLFVTLPSCFNDYWLINRDGLKINAFSSSSTTKLTQLLHIIPLTQRTISYQDIDHINVIYRTRPRTGPFDINPDILQLICTLKNNQELSINLNVSLEKNLLTLIRVFTYQGVDVYDQQRVLLALTKKENLFQKFNPKFS
;
A
#
# COMPACT_ATOMS: atom_id res chain seq x y z
N MET A 1 16.70 5.72 -3.01
CA MET A 1 16.78 5.26 -4.41
C MET A 1 16.88 3.74 -4.40
N LEU A 2 16.14 3.05 -5.28
CA LEU A 2 16.27 1.59 -5.45
C LEU A 2 17.54 1.29 -6.26
N ILE A 3 18.21 0.17 -5.99
CA ILE A 3 19.35 -0.30 -6.78
C ILE A 3 18.83 -0.73 -8.16
N ASP A 4 19.51 -0.31 -9.24
CA ASP A 4 19.17 -0.72 -10.61
C ASP A 4 19.81 -2.07 -10.95
N TYR A 5 19.19 -3.16 -10.50
CA TYR A 5 19.66 -4.50 -10.81
C TYR A 5 19.66 -4.80 -12.32
N SER A 6 18.79 -4.13 -13.09
CA SER A 6 18.74 -4.28 -14.55
C SER A 6 20.03 -3.82 -15.20
N GLU A 7 20.60 -2.72 -14.72
CA GLU A 7 21.86 -2.17 -15.23
C GLU A 7 23.04 -3.09 -14.89
N ILE A 8 23.05 -3.66 -13.68
CA ILE A 8 24.09 -4.63 -13.26
C ILE A 8 24.07 -5.86 -14.17
N LEU A 9 22.88 -6.44 -14.42
CA LEU A 9 22.77 -7.62 -15.28
C LEU A 9 23.19 -7.31 -16.72
N LYS A 10 22.73 -6.19 -17.30
CA LYS A 10 23.07 -5.80 -18.68
C LYS A 10 24.56 -5.51 -18.87
N THR A 11 25.22 -4.93 -17.87
CA THR A 11 26.65 -4.59 -17.94
C THR A 11 27.59 -5.74 -17.61
N SER A 12 27.05 -6.86 -17.10
CA SER A 12 27.81 -8.08 -16.78
C SER A 12 28.36 -8.79 -18.02
N GLY A 13 27.68 -8.65 -19.17
CA GLY A 13 28.06 -9.30 -20.44
C GLY A 13 27.65 -10.78 -20.55
N PHE A 14 26.92 -11.32 -19.57
CA PHE A 14 26.38 -12.67 -19.63
C PHE A 14 25.06 -12.73 -20.42
N SER A 15 24.81 -13.86 -21.06
CA SER A 15 23.50 -14.17 -21.65
C SER A 15 22.45 -14.49 -20.57
N ASN A 16 21.16 -14.37 -20.91
CA ASN A 16 20.07 -14.68 -19.97
C ASN A 16 20.09 -16.14 -19.48
N GLN A 17 20.58 -17.07 -20.31
CA GLN A 17 20.79 -18.47 -19.92
C GLN A 17 21.88 -18.62 -18.85
N GLU A 18 23.02 -17.92 -19.04
CA GLU A 18 24.11 -17.93 -18.07
C GLU A 18 23.71 -17.27 -16.76
N LEU A 19 23.00 -16.13 -16.83
CA LEU A 19 22.46 -15.44 -15.65
C LEU A 19 21.47 -16.33 -14.89
N SER A 20 20.57 -17.01 -15.59
CA SER A 20 19.62 -17.97 -15.01
C SER A 20 20.34 -19.06 -14.21
N ASN A 21 21.34 -19.70 -14.83
CA ASN A 21 22.14 -20.75 -14.20
C ASN A 21 22.94 -20.24 -12.99
N ARG A 22 23.60 -19.08 -13.09
CA ARG A 22 24.44 -18.51 -12.02
C ARG A 22 23.62 -18.03 -10.83
N LEU A 23 22.44 -17.46 -11.07
CA LEU A 23 21.57 -16.94 -10.02
C LEU A 23 20.68 -18.02 -9.40
N GLY A 24 20.47 -19.14 -10.10
CA GLY A 24 19.56 -20.21 -9.69
C GLY A 24 18.10 -19.79 -9.82
N ILE A 25 17.77 -19.02 -10.85
CA ILE A 25 16.40 -18.54 -11.13
C ILE A 25 16.04 -18.82 -12.58
N SER A 26 14.75 -18.90 -12.90
CA SER A 26 14.31 -19.07 -14.30
C SER A 26 14.71 -17.88 -15.19
N ILE A 27 14.89 -18.13 -16.49
CA ILE A 27 15.12 -17.11 -17.53
C ILE A 27 14.04 -16.02 -17.48
N ALA A 28 12.77 -16.39 -17.34
CA ALA A 28 11.67 -15.44 -17.23
C ALA A 28 11.85 -14.46 -16.05
N LYS A 29 12.39 -14.93 -14.92
CA LYS A 29 12.68 -14.09 -13.75
C LYS A 29 13.87 -13.16 -14.01
N VAL A 30 14.87 -13.58 -14.78
CA VAL A 30 15.95 -12.70 -15.27
C VAL A 30 15.37 -11.57 -16.12
N GLU A 31 14.52 -11.91 -17.09
CA GLU A 31 13.88 -10.92 -17.97
C GLU A 31 13.04 -9.91 -17.19
N LEU A 32 12.32 -10.35 -16.15
CA LEU A 32 11.57 -9.43 -15.28
C LEU A 32 12.49 -8.44 -14.55
N ILE A 33 13.69 -8.86 -14.13
CA ILE A 33 14.69 -7.95 -13.52
C ILE A 33 15.18 -6.94 -14.55
N GLU A 34 15.57 -7.42 -15.74
CA GLU A 34 16.06 -6.57 -16.84
C GLU A 34 15.05 -5.53 -17.29
N ASN A 35 13.77 -5.88 -17.19
CA ASN A 35 12.62 -5.04 -17.52
C ASN A 35 12.14 -4.16 -16.37
N LYS A 36 12.81 -4.17 -15.21
CA LYS A 36 12.43 -3.44 -13.99
C LYS A 36 11.01 -3.76 -13.52
N GLN A 37 10.59 -5.01 -13.69
CA GLN A 37 9.29 -5.55 -13.30
C GLN A 37 9.37 -6.49 -12.09
N PHE A 38 10.59 -6.82 -11.66
CA PHE A 38 10.83 -7.64 -10.48
C PHE A 38 11.98 -7.05 -9.67
N TYR A 39 11.74 -6.89 -8.38
CA TYR A 39 12.68 -6.40 -7.39
C TYR A 39 13.03 -7.57 -6.46
N PRO A 40 14.26 -8.10 -6.58
CA PRO A 40 14.67 -9.31 -5.88
C PRO A 40 14.76 -9.09 -4.38
N ASN A 41 14.45 -10.13 -3.61
CA ASN A 41 14.78 -10.22 -2.19
C ASN A 41 16.29 -10.09 -1.92
N GLU A 42 16.65 -9.91 -0.66
CA GLU A 42 18.03 -9.66 -0.23
C GLU A 42 19.01 -10.73 -0.72
N SER A 43 18.67 -12.02 -0.60
CA SER A 43 19.56 -13.12 -1.00
C SER A 43 19.88 -13.07 -2.49
N LEU A 44 18.85 -12.89 -3.33
CA LEU A 44 19.04 -12.80 -4.77
C LEU A 44 19.72 -11.48 -5.17
N ALA A 45 19.38 -10.37 -4.50
CA ALA A 45 20.03 -9.08 -4.70
C ALA A 45 21.54 -9.14 -4.42
N GLN A 46 21.96 -9.80 -3.34
CA GLN A 46 23.37 -10.01 -3.01
C GLN A 46 24.11 -10.78 -4.12
N LYS A 47 23.50 -11.84 -4.66
CA LYS A 47 24.07 -12.59 -5.80
C LYS A 47 24.22 -11.71 -7.04
N ILE A 48 23.21 -10.90 -7.37
CA ILE A 48 23.26 -10.01 -8.53
C ILE A 48 24.37 -8.97 -8.37
N ILE A 49 24.51 -8.40 -7.18
CA ILE A 49 25.52 -7.37 -6.87
C ILE A 49 26.95 -7.89 -7.08
N GLN A 50 27.22 -9.20 -6.94
CA GLN A 50 28.54 -9.78 -7.22
C GLN A 50 28.96 -9.63 -8.69
N PHE A 51 28.01 -9.41 -9.61
CA PHE A 51 28.30 -9.13 -11.02
C PHE A 51 28.57 -7.65 -11.30
N SER A 52 28.34 -6.77 -10.33
CA SER A 52 28.55 -5.33 -10.48
C SER A 52 30.04 -5.02 -10.59
N LYS A 53 30.40 -4.21 -11.60
CA LYS A 53 31.75 -3.64 -11.75
C LYS A 53 32.06 -2.58 -10.70
N GLN A 54 31.03 -1.97 -10.12
CA GLN A 54 31.15 -0.96 -9.06
C GLN A 54 30.81 -1.56 -7.70
N LYS A 55 31.42 -1.03 -6.63
CA LYS A 55 31.10 -1.44 -5.26
C LYS A 55 29.68 -0.96 -4.89
N VAL A 56 28.72 -1.87 -4.95
CA VAL A 56 27.33 -1.65 -4.52
C VAL A 56 27.12 -2.40 -3.21
N ASN A 57 26.69 -1.70 -2.17
CA ASN A 57 26.37 -2.31 -0.88
C ASN A 57 24.86 -2.23 -0.63
N LEU A 58 24.27 -3.35 -0.21
CA LEU A 58 22.93 -3.34 0.35
C LEU A 58 22.98 -2.67 1.72
N THR A 59 22.42 -1.46 1.79
CA THR A 59 22.27 -0.77 3.07
C THR A 59 20.89 -1.08 3.64
N PRO A 60 20.81 -1.44 4.95
CA PRO A 60 19.54 -1.58 5.62
C PRO A 60 18.74 -0.28 5.44
N PRO A 61 17.46 -0.35 5.05
CA PRO A 61 16.64 0.84 5.00
C PRO A 61 16.55 1.44 6.40
N VAL A 62 16.60 2.77 6.51
CA VAL A 62 16.31 3.46 7.77
C VAL A 62 14.80 3.35 8.00
N VAL A 63 14.40 2.26 8.66
CA VAL A 63 13.04 2.06 9.14
C VAL A 63 13.00 2.74 10.49
N ALA A 64 12.37 3.92 10.57
CA ALA A 64 11.89 4.44 11.85
C ALA A 64 10.98 3.37 12.45
N ASP A 65 11.03 3.17 13.78
CA ASP A 65 10.52 1.97 14.44
C ASP A 65 9.06 1.61 14.12
N ASP A 66 8.26 2.56 13.60
CA ASP A 66 6.95 2.33 13.01
C ASP A 66 6.77 3.03 11.65
N PHE A 67 7.09 2.34 10.55
CA PHE A 67 6.68 2.82 9.23
C PHE A 67 5.19 2.51 9.04
N GLN A 68 4.36 3.53 9.28
CA GLN A 68 2.90 3.39 9.26
C GLN A 68 2.36 3.48 7.83
N PHE A 69 1.70 2.43 7.33
CA PHE A 69 1.15 2.37 5.99
C PHE A 69 -0.37 2.17 6.01
N GLY A 70 -1.08 3.26 5.72
CA GLY A 70 -2.54 3.30 5.75
C GLY A 70 -3.02 4.56 6.47
N GLN A 71 -4.27 4.57 6.92
CA GLN A 71 -4.83 5.70 7.66
C GLN A 71 -5.02 5.31 9.13
N PRO A 72 -3.98 5.44 9.99
CA PRO A 72 -4.15 5.18 11.41
C PRO A 72 -5.22 6.12 11.97
N ILE A 73 -5.90 5.65 13.02
CA ILE A 73 -6.93 6.43 13.69
C ILE A 73 -6.26 7.63 14.36
N LYS A 74 -6.42 8.81 13.75
CA LYS A 74 -6.10 10.07 14.43
C LYS A 74 -7.37 10.54 15.13
N LEU A 75 -7.33 10.66 16.46
CA LEU A 75 -8.48 11.11 17.24
C LEU A 75 -9.04 12.45 16.72
N ARG A 76 -8.15 13.36 16.29
CA ARG A 76 -8.54 14.62 15.63
C ARG A 76 -9.44 14.41 14.41
N ARG A 77 -9.16 13.40 13.57
CA ARG A 77 -9.99 13.07 12.41
C ARG A 77 -11.35 12.52 12.84
N VAL A 78 -11.38 11.65 13.86
CA VAL A 78 -12.64 11.13 14.42
C VAL A 78 -13.51 12.29 14.94
N ILE A 79 -12.92 13.21 15.70
CA ILE A 79 -13.61 14.40 16.23
C ILE A 79 -14.14 15.27 15.08
N PHE A 80 -13.32 15.58 14.07
CA PHE A 80 -13.79 16.35 12.91
C PHE A 80 -14.91 15.65 12.15
N SER A 81 -14.83 14.34 11.97
CA SER A 81 -15.91 13.57 11.34
C SER A 81 -17.20 13.63 12.16
N ILE A 82 -17.13 13.55 13.49
CA ILE A 82 -18.29 13.70 14.37
C ILE A 82 -18.89 15.11 14.25
N ILE A 83 -18.06 16.16 14.32
CA ILE A 83 -18.51 17.56 14.16
C ILE A 83 -19.18 17.75 12.79
N PHE A 84 -18.59 17.21 11.73
CA PHE A 84 -19.15 17.29 10.39
C PHE A 84 -20.49 16.55 10.28
N ILE A 85 -20.61 15.36 10.88
CA ILE A 85 -21.87 14.61 10.95
C ILE A 85 -22.94 15.41 11.69
N ILE A 86 -22.60 16.05 12.82
CA ILE A 86 -23.53 16.92 13.56
C ILE A 86 -23.99 18.08 12.68
N PHE A 87 -23.06 18.76 12.01
CA PHE A 87 -23.37 19.87 11.11
C PHE A 87 -24.30 19.46 9.97
N VAL A 88 -23.98 18.34 9.30
CA VAL A 88 -24.82 17.78 8.22
C VAL A 88 -26.20 17.38 8.75
N SER A 89 -26.26 16.75 9.93
CA SER A 89 -27.53 16.37 10.55
C SER A 89 -28.39 17.60 10.85
N LEU A 90 -27.80 18.66 11.42
CA LEU A 90 -28.47 19.93 11.65
C LEU A 90 -28.99 20.53 10.34
N LEU A 91 -28.18 20.56 9.29
CA LEU A 91 -28.57 21.05 7.97
C LEU A 91 -29.80 20.31 7.43
N PHE A 92 -29.78 18.97 7.46
CA PHE A 92 -30.90 18.14 6.97
C PHE A 92 -32.17 18.27 7.81
N THR A 93 -32.04 18.58 9.09
CA THR A 93 -33.19 18.80 9.99
C THR A 93 -33.60 20.27 10.12
N GLY A 94 -33.06 21.14 9.26
CA GLY A 94 -33.37 22.57 9.26
C GLY A 94 -32.96 23.29 10.54
N PHE A 95 -31.79 22.98 11.11
CA PHE A 95 -31.23 23.65 12.30
C PHE A 95 -32.22 23.81 13.48
N GLY A 96 -33.07 22.81 13.71
CA GLY A 96 -34.03 22.81 14.82
C GLY A 96 -35.46 23.22 14.44
N TYR A 97 -35.76 23.44 13.16
CA TYR A 97 -37.16 23.60 12.70
C TYR A 97 -37.96 22.30 12.79
N GLN A 98 -37.30 21.14 12.75
CA GLN A 98 -37.95 19.84 12.95
C GLN A 98 -37.96 19.42 14.42
N PRO A 99 -38.91 18.55 14.84
CA PRO A 99 -38.91 17.98 16.17
C PRO A 99 -37.56 17.34 16.52
N PHE A 100 -37.11 17.53 17.76
CA PHE A 100 -35.81 17.07 18.23
C PHE A 100 -35.53 15.58 17.96
N TRP A 101 -36.55 14.72 18.02
CA TRP A 101 -36.41 13.30 17.76
C TRP A 101 -35.99 12.98 16.32
N VAL A 102 -36.37 13.82 15.34
CA VAL A 102 -35.96 13.66 13.93
C VAL A 102 -34.48 13.95 13.79
N PHE A 103 -33.99 15.02 14.43
CA PHE A 103 -32.55 15.31 14.51
C PHE A 103 -31.77 14.17 15.15
N LEU A 104 -32.25 13.66 16.29
CA LEU A 104 -31.60 12.56 16.99
C LEU A 104 -31.50 11.31 16.10
N LEU A 105 -32.56 10.97 15.36
CA LEU A 105 -32.57 9.83 14.44
C LEU A 105 -31.54 9.99 13.32
N VAL A 106 -31.50 11.15 12.66
CA VAL A 106 -30.53 11.44 11.58
C VAL A 106 -29.10 11.39 12.11
N LEU A 107 -28.86 11.98 13.29
CA LEU A 107 -27.56 11.98 13.95
C LEU A 107 -27.09 10.55 14.28
N LEU A 108 -27.97 9.71 14.83
CA LEU A 108 -27.64 8.32 15.14
C LEU A 108 -27.28 7.53 13.89
N ILE A 109 -28.04 7.69 12.79
CA ILE A 109 -27.72 7.05 11.51
C ILE A 109 -26.33 7.52 11.02
N GLY A 110 -26.05 8.82 11.08
CA GLY A 110 -24.74 9.35 10.70
C GLY A 110 -23.59 8.78 11.53
N LEU A 111 -23.78 8.65 12.85
CA LEU A 111 -22.75 8.12 13.76
C LEU A 111 -22.54 6.61 13.64
N PHE A 112 -23.59 5.82 13.42
CA PHE A 112 -23.49 4.36 13.38
C PHE A 112 -23.26 3.79 11.98
N VAL A 113 -23.58 4.54 10.92
CA VAL A 113 -23.40 4.10 9.53
C VAL A 113 -22.25 4.84 8.86
N THR A 114 -22.32 6.17 8.82
CA THR A 114 -21.37 6.98 8.06
C THR A 114 -19.99 6.98 8.70
N LEU A 115 -19.91 7.22 10.02
CA LEU A 115 -18.64 7.31 10.72
C LEU A 115 -17.80 6.02 10.60
N PRO A 116 -18.34 4.80 10.83
CA PRO A 116 -17.57 3.57 10.67
C PRO A 116 -17.15 3.29 9.23
N SER A 117 -17.89 3.78 8.22
CA SER A 117 -17.53 3.60 6.80
C SER A 117 -16.29 4.40 6.38
N CYS A 118 -16.00 5.50 7.08
CA CYS A 118 -14.89 6.41 6.75
C CYS A 118 -13.51 5.89 7.17
N PHE A 119 -13.46 4.78 7.92
CA PHE A 119 -12.22 4.19 8.42
C PHE A 119 -12.09 2.76 7.89
N ASN A 120 -10.90 2.40 7.42
CA ASN A 120 -10.60 1.09 6.86
C ASN A 120 -9.41 0.48 7.61
N ASP A 121 -9.29 -0.84 7.51
CA ASP A 121 -8.13 -1.58 7.99
C ASP A 121 -6.84 -0.96 7.46
N TYR A 122 -5.79 -1.03 8.28
CA TYR A 122 -4.50 -0.44 7.94
C TYR A 122 -3.35 -1.33 8.37
N TRP A 123 -2.22 -1.17 7.71
CA TRP A 123 -1.03 -1.96 7.95
C TRP A 123 0.01 -1.11 8.70
N LEU A 124 0.66 -1.71 9.69
CA LEU A 124 1.85 -1.17 10.30
C LEU A 124 2.99 -2.08 9.88
N ILE A 125 3.99 -1.51 9.22
CA ILE A 125 5.12 -2.26 8.68
C ILE A 125 6.32 -1.87 9.51
N ASN A 126 6.81 -2.83 10.28
CA ASN A 126 7.98 -2.64 11.13
C ASN A 126 9.07 -3.63 10.74
N ARG A 127 10.16 -3.67 11.52
CA ARG A 127 11.26 -4.60 11.24
C ARG A 127 10.90 -6.07 11.46
N ASP A 128 9.91 -6.34 12.31
CA ASP A 128 9.54 -7.71 12.71
C ASP A 128 8.50 -8.33 11.77
N GLY A 129 7.72 -7.51 11.07
CA GLY A 129 6.72 -8.00 10.13
C GLY A 129 5.67 -6.99 9.73
N LEU A 130 4.62 -7.54 9.11
CA LEU A 130 3.44 -6.83 8.71
C LEU A 130 2.37 -6.98 9.81
N LYS A 131 2.09 -5.92 10.56
CA LYS A 131 0.99 -5.86 11.53
C LYS A 131 -0.27 -5.34 10.84
N ILE A 132 -1.29 -6.18 10.76
CA ILE A 132 -2.60 -5.83 10.23
C ILE A 132 -3.48 -5.44 11.39
N ASN A 133 -3.94 -4.18 11.39
CA ASN A 133 -4.97 -3.72 12.30
C ASN A 133 -6.31 -3.79 11.58
N ALA A 134 -7.11 -4.79 11.97
CA ALA A 134 -8.43 -5.02 11.40
C ALA A 134 -9.50 -4.44 12.33
N PHE A 135 -10.39 -3.64 11.75
CA PHE A 135 -11.61 -3.24 12.42
C PHE A 135 -12.60 -4.41 12.45
N SER A 136 -13.47 -4.41 13.46
CA SER A 136 -14.60 -5.32 13.47
C SER A 136 -15.51 -5.04 12.26
N SER A 137 -16.07 -6.12 11.70
CA SER A 137 -17.12 -6.04 10.68
C SER A 137 -18.43 -5.44 11.22
N SER A 138 -18.63 -5.49 12.54
CA SER A 138 -19.77 -4.87 13.22
C SER A 138 -19.57 -3.36 13.36
N SER A 139 -20.50 -2.55 12.84
CA SER A 139 -20.43 -1.09 12.92
C SER A 139 -20.40 -0.55 14.36
N THR A 140 -21.13 -1.18 15.28
CA THR A 140 -21.15 -0.78 16.70
C THR A 140 -19.79 -1.06 17.36
N THR A 141 -19.23 -2.24 17.12
CA THR A 141 -17.90 -2.61 17.63
C THR A 141 -16.83 -1.72 17.01
N LYS A 142 -16.90 -1.47 15.71
CA LYS A 142 -16.00 -0.56 15.00
C LYS A 142 -16.05 0.86 15.56
N LEU A 143 -17.23 1.36 15.92
CA LEU A 143 -17.37 2.66 16.58
C LEU A 143 -16.65 2.68 17.93
N THR A 144 -16.81 1.65 18.76
CA THR A 144 -16.10 1.55 20.05
C THR A 144 -14.58 1.46 19.88
N GLN A 145 -14.11 0.79 18.81
CA GLN A 145 -12.69 0.74 18.44
C GLN A 145 -12.18 2.11 17.97
N LEU A 146 -12.96 2.86 17.19
CA LEU A 146 -12.61 4.22 16.76
C LEU A 146 -12.46 5.19 17.92
N LEU A 147 -13.27 5.01 18.96
CA LEU A 147 -13.21 5.79 20.20
C LEU A 147 -12.15 5.27 21.19
N HIS A 148 -11.33 4.29 20.80
CA HIS A 148 -10.29 3.68 21.64
C HIS A 148 -10.81 3.05 22.94
N ILE A 149 -12.09 2.66 22.98
CA ILE A 149 -12.70 1.99 24.15
C ILE A 149 -12.27 0.51 24.18
N ILE A 150 -12.25 -0.13 23.02
CA ILE A 150 -11.84 -1.52 22.84
C ILE A 150 -10.68 -1.56 21.84
N PRO A 151 -9.65 -2.41 22.06
CA PRO A 151 -8.54 -2.52 21.12
C PRO A 151 -8.97 -3.07 19.75
N LEU A 152 -8.18 -2.73 18.74
CA LEU A 152 -8.26 -3.32 17.40
C LEU A 152 -7.81 -4.78 17.45
N THR A 153 -8.35 -5.59 16.54
CA THR A 153 -7.78 -6.92 16.32
C THR A 153 -6.47 -6.76 15.56
N GLN A 154 -5.39 -7.27 16.13
CA GLN A 154 -4.06 -7.20 15.54
C GLN A 154 -3.63 -8.59 15.09
N ARG A 155 -3.21 -8.70 13.83
CA ARG A 155 -2.57 -9.91 13.31
C ARG A 155 -1.18 -9.52 12.81
N THR A 156 -0.15 -10.14 13.35
CA THR A 156 1.22 -9.99 12.84
C THR A 156 1.53 -11.11 11.86
N ILE A 157 2.08 -10.75 10.71
CA ILE A 157 2.54 -11.68 9.68
C ILE A 157 4.05 -11.50 9.57
N SER A 158 4.77 -12.60 9.79
CA SER A 158 6.22 -12.62 9.60
C SER A 158 6.54 -12.46 8.12
N TYR A 159 7.62 -11.76 7.79
CA TYR A 159 8.10 -11.68 6.41
C TYR A 159 8.40 -13.06 5.82
N GLN A 160 8.74 -14.04 6.65
CA GLN A 160 8.99 -15.42 6.24
C GLN A 160 7.72 -16.15 5.76
N ASP A 161 6.52 -15.68 6.15
CA ASP A 161 5.25 -16.25 5.73
C ASP A 161 4.74 -15.64 4.43
N ILE A 162 5.35 -14.53 3.99
CA ILE A 162 5.04 -13.85 2.74
C ILE A 162 5.77 -14.58 1.61
N ASP A 163 5.04 -14.92 0.56
CA ASP A 163 5.61 -15.47 -0.66
C ASP A 163 6.15 -14.32 -1.54
N HIS A 164 5.28 -13.38 -1.88
CA HIS A 164 5.65 -12.20 -2.67
C HIS A 164 4.67 -11.04 -2.47
N ILE A 165 5.06 -9.86 -2.97
CA ILE A 165 4.22 -8.66 -3.00
C ILE A 165 4.08 -8.17 -4.44
N ASN A 166 2.86 -7.83 -4.84
CA ASN A 166 2.57 -7.17 -6.11
C ASN A 166 2.26 -5.69 -5.90
N VAL A 167 2.87 -4.83 -6.69
CA VAL A 167 2.51 -3.42 -6.85
C VAL A 167 1.54 -3.31 -8.02
N ILE A 168 0.32 -2.82 -7.76
CA ILE A 168 -0.74 -2.76 -8.78
C ILE A 168 -1.36 -1.37 -8.81
N TYR A 169 -1.45 -0.80 -9.99
CA TYR A 169 -2.25 0.37 -10.32
C TYR A 169 -3.51 -0.05 -11.07
N ARG A 170 -4.68 0.22 -10.50
CA ARG A 170 -5.99 -0.08 -11.09
C ARG A 170 -6.65 1.22 -11.54
N THR A 171 -6.85 1.34 -12.85
CA THR A 171 -7.65 2.41 -13.44
C THR A 171 -9.13 2.15 -13.21
N ARG A 172 -9.90 3.22 -12.96
CA ARG A 172 -11.36 3.13 -12.84
C ARG A 172 -12.03 3.75 -14.08
N PRO A 173 -13.05 3.09 -14.67
CA PRO A 173 -13.85 3.73 -15.72
C PRO A 173 -14.54 4.97 -15.17
N ARG A 174 -14.39 6.10 -15.87
CA ARG A 174 -15.07 7.36 -15.53
C ARG A 174 -16.40 7.41 -16.24
N THR A 175 -17.49 7.50 -15.48
CA THR A 175 -18.85 7.46 -16.03
C THR A 175 -19.44 8.86 -16.28
N GLY A 176 -18.71 9.93 -15.97
CA GLY A 176 -19.18 11.29 -16.23
C GLY A 176 -18.16 12.39 -15.86
N PRO A 177 -18.47 13.65 -16.22
CA PRO A 177 -17.56 14.79 -16.02
C PRO A 177 -17.36 15.16 -14.54
N PHE A 178 -18.22 14.68 -13.65
CA PHE A 178 -18.13 14.89 -12.20
C PHE A 178 -17.55 13.69 -11.45
N ASP A 179 -17.04 12.67 -12.16
CA ASP A 179 -16.40 11.52 -11.52
C ASP A 179 -14.96 11.87 -11.10
N ILE A 180 -14.85 12.47 -9.91
CA ILE A 180 -13.59 12.91 -9.31
C ILE A 180 -12.89 11.82 -8.48
N ASN A 181 -13.42 10.59 -8.46
CA ASN A 181 -12.81 9.54 -7.65
C ASN A 181 -11.46 9.13 -8.25
N PRO A 182 -10.42 8.97 -7.41
CA PRO A 182 -9.09 8.61 -7.89
C PRO A 182 -9.02 7.15 -8.33
N ASP A 183 -8.05 6.87 -9.20
CA ASP A 183 -7.58 5.52 -9.47
C ASP A 183 -6.93 4.92 -8.21
N ILE A 184 -6.80 3.59 -8.17
CA ILE A 184 -6.36 2.87 -6.97
C ILE A 184 -4.94 2.36 -7.18
N LEU A 185 -4.00 2.84 -6.37
CA LEU A 185 -2.68 2.23 -6.20
C LEU A 185 -2.73 1.29 -5.00
N GLN A 186 -2.34 0.03 -5.17
CA GLN A 186 -2.52 -1.03 -4.17
C GLN A 186 -1.27 -1.90 -4.06
N LEU A 187 -1.03 -2.41 -2.86
CA LEU A 187 -0.13 -3.54 -2.63
C LEU A 187 -0.95 -4.79 -2.35
N ILE A 188 -0.60 -5.89 -3.00
CA ILE A 188 -1.15 -7.21 -2.72
C ILE A 188 -0.03 -8.08 -2.17
N CYS A 189 -0.16 -8.48 -0.92
CA CYS A 189 0.72 -9.41 -0.23
C CYS A 189 0.11 -10.81 -0.36
N THR A 190 0.84 -11.70 -1.03
CA THR A 190 0.47 -13.10 -1.18
C THR A 190 1.26 -13.90 -0.17
N LEU A 191 0.57 -14.61 0.72
CA LEU A 191 1.19 -15.50 1.70
C LEU A 191 1.49 -16.86 1.08
N LYS A 192 2.41 -17.62 1.69
CA LYS A 192 2.77 -18.99 1.25
C LYS A 192 1.61 -19.98 1.27
N ASN A 193 0.55 -19.69 2.01
CA ASN A 193 -0.69 -20.47 2.03
C ASN A 193 -1.71 -20.01 0.97
N ASN A 194 -1.29 -19.18 0.00
CA ASN A 194 -2.12 -18.57 -1.04
C ASN A 194 -3.19 -17.58 -0.54
N GLN A 195 -3.15 -17.17 0.73
CA GLN A 195 -3.99 -16.08 1.20
C GLN A 195 -3.47 -14.75 0.65
N GLU A 196 -4.36 -13.97 0.03
CA GLU A 196 -4.07 -12.61 -0.39
C GLU A 196 -4.56 -11.59 0.62
N LEU A 197 -3.70 -10.60 0.86
CA LEU A 197 -3.97 -9.46 1.73
C LEU A 197 -3.66 -8.21 0.92
N SER A 198 -4.54 -7.22 0.96
CA SER A 198 -4.39 -6.05 0.12
C SER A 198 -4.54 -4.74 0.90
N ILE A 199 -3.78 -3.72 0.48
CA ILE A 199 -3.87 -2.38 1.05
C ILE A 199 -3.83 -1.32 -0.03
N ASN A 200 -4.82 -0.43 0.01
CA ASN A 200 -4.87 0.75 -0.85
C ASN A 200 -3.88 1.80 -0.34
N LEU A 201 -2.97 2.22 -1.20
CA LEU A 201 -2.04 3.30 -0.94
C LEU A 201 -2.73 4.64 -1.21
N ASN A 202 -2.49 5.62 -0.33
CA ASN A 202 -3.00 6.97 -0.47
C ASN A 202 -1.97 7.91 -1.13
N VAL A 203 -2.39 9.12 -1.51
CA VAL A 203 -1.55 10.12 -2.22
C VAL A 203 -0.28 10.51 -1.43
N SER A 204 -0.30 10.46 -0.09
CA SER A 204 0.88 10.76 0.73
C SER A 204 1.92 9.63 0.70
N LEU A 205 1.56 8.43 0.24
CA LEU A 205 2.37 7.22 0.32
C LEU A 205 3.21 6.96 -0.93
N GLU A 206 2.95 7.61 -2.07
CA GLU A 206 3.82 7.49 -3.26
C GLU A 206 5.28 7.81 -2.95
N LYS A 207 5.53 8.81 -2.08
CA LYS A 207 6.88 9.19 -1.63
C LYS A 207 7.56 8.10 -0.79
N ASN A 208 6.78 7.30 -0.07
CA ASN A 208 7.28 6.28 0.86
C ASN A 208 7.30 4.87 0.24
N LEU A 209 6.63 4.68 -0.90
CA LEU A 209 6.55 3.38 -1.57
C LEU A 209 7.92 2.83 -1.93
N LEU A 210 8.83 3.64 -2.47
CA LEU A 210 10.19 3.20 -2.79
C LEU A 210 10.95 2.72 -1.55
N THR A 211 10.79 3.43 -0.42
CA THR A 211 11.37 3.01 0.85
C THR A 211 10.75 1.71 1.33
N LEU A 212 9.44 1.56 1.17
CA LEU A 212 8.73 0.34 1.55
C LEU A 212 9.18 -0.88 0.76
N ILE A 213 9.33 -0.76 -0.56
CA ILE A 213 9.86 -1.84 -1.40
C ILE A 213 11.27 -2.23 -0.97
N ARG A 214 12.10 -1.28 -0.52
CA ARG A 214 13.40 -1.61 0.09
C ARG A 214 13.26 -2.39 1.39
N VAL A 215 12.28 -2.06 2.24
CA VAL A 215 12.02 -2.80 3.48
C VAL A 215 11.66 -4.25 3.16
N PHE A 216 10.70 -4.46 2.27
CA PHE A 216 10.28 -5.80 1.89
C PHE A 216 11.43 -6.63 1.29
N THR A 217 12.14 -6.06 0.32
CA THR A 217 13.27 -6.78 -0.33
C THR A 217 14.40 -7.07 0.65
N TYR A 218 14.73 -6.12 1.54
CA TYR A 218 15.72 -6.33 2.59
C TYR A 218 15.31 -7.41 3.60
N GLN A 219 14.00 -7.56 3.87
CA GLN A 219 13.46 -8.59 4.76
C GLN A 219 13.25 -9.95 4.09
N GLY A 220 13.81 -10.14 2.90
CA GLY A 220 13.74 -11.42 2.18
C GLY A 220 12.49 -11.60 1.32
N VAL A 221 11.65 -10.57 1.13
CA VAL A 221 10.41 -10.66 0.34
C VAL A 221 10.62 -10.20 -1.09
N ASP A 222 10.17 -11.02 -2.03
CA ASP A 222 10.18 -10.71 -3.46
C ASP A 222 9.06 -9.71 -3.81
N VAL A 223 9.37 -8.71 -4.65
CA VAL A 223 8.39 -7.70 -5.07
C VAL A 223 8.25 -7.66 -6.60
N TYR A 224 7.03 -7.79 -7.09
CA TYR A 224 6.66 -7.72 -8.50
C TYR A 224 5.96 -6.39 -8.81
N ASP A 225 6.35 -5.78 -9.92
CA ASP A 225 5.80 -4.53 -10.45
C ASP A 225 5.67 -4.65 -11.98
N GLN A 226 4.79 -5.54 -12.42
CA GLN A 226 4.61 -5.84 -13.85
C GLN A 226 4.25 -4.58 -14.66
N GLN A 227 3.55 -3.63 -14.05
CA GLN A 227 3.10 -2.38 -14.65
C GLN A 227 4.17 -1.26 -14.63
N ARG A 228 5.34 -1.49 -14.03
CA ARG A 228 6.44 -0.52 -13.90
C ARG A 228 5.99 0.78 -13.22
N VAL A 229 5.16 0.67 -12.19
CA VAL A 229 4.69 1.77 -11.36
C VAL A 229 5.87 2.42 -10.62
N LEU A 230 6.76 1.61 -10.04
CA LEU A 230 7.92 2.08 -9.28
C LEU A 230 8.92 2.83 -10.17
N LEU A 231 9.07 2.38 -11.42
CA LEU A 231 9.85 3.10 -12.44
C LEU A 231 9.23 4.46 -12.76
N ALA A 232 7.90 4.52 -12.92
CA ALA A 232 7.18 5.76 -13.17
C ALA A 232 7.40 6.77 -12.03
N LEU A 233 7.25 6.31 -10.79
CA LEU A 233 7.46 7.12 -9.59
C LEU A 233 8.89 7.62 -9.48
N THR A 234 9.89 6.78 -9.79
CA THR A 234 11.30 7.18 -9.78
C THR A 234 11.59 8.27 -10.81
N LYS A 235 10.92 8.22 -11.97
CA LYS A 235 10.99 9.25 -13.02
C LYS A 235 10.12 10.48 -12.74
N LYS A 236 9.38 10.50 -11.63
CA LYS A 236 8.38 11.54 -11.32
C LYS A 236 7.29 11.68 -12.40
N GLU A 237 7.00 10.59 -13.11
CA GLU A 237 5.89 10.53 -14.05
C GLU A 237 4.56 10.61 -13.28
N ASN A 238 3.58 11.32 -13.83
CA ASN A 238 2.24 11.31 -13.28
C ASN A 238 1.60 9.94 -13.57
N LEU A 239 1.33 9.14 -12.51
CA LEU A 239 0.75 7.80 -12.64
C LEU A 239 -0.60 7.84 -13.37
N PHE A 240 -1.42 8.85 -13.06
CA PHE A 240 -2.72 9.00 -13.68
C PHE A 240 -2.59 9.15 -15.21
N GLN A 241 -1.78 10.09 -15.69
CA GLN A 241 -1.53 10.30 -17.13
C GLN A 241 -0.93 9.07 -17.81
N LYS A 242 0.02 8.40 -17.14
CA LYS A 242 0.67 7.20 -17.66
C LYS A 242 -0.33 6.07 -17.95
N PHE A 243 -1.25 5.82 -17.02
CA PHE A 243 -2.22 4.73 -17.14
C PHE A 243 -3.53 5.16 -17.81
N ASN A 244 -3.73 6.46 -18.02
CA ASN A 244 -4.89 7.03 -18.70
C ASN A 244 -4.44 7.97 -19.84
N PRO A 245 -3.80 7.46 -20.91
CA PRO A 245 -3.20 8.29 -21.97
C PRO A 245 -4.22 9.13 -22.75
N LYS A 246 -5.51 8.80 -22.66
CA LYS A 246 -6.62 9.57 -23.26
C LYS A 246 -6.85 10.92 -22.58
N PHE A 247 -6.26 11.13 -21.40
CA PHE A 247 -6.41 12.34 -20.58
C PHE A 247 -5.07 13.08 -20.40
N SER A 248 -4.07 12.74 -21.22
CA SER A 248 -2.74 13.36 -21.24
C SER A 248 -2.67 14.55 -22.18
#